data_AF-A0A921U730-F1
#
_entry.id   AF-A0A921U730-F1
#
_cell.length_a   1.000
_cell.length_b   1.000
_cell.length_c   1.000
_cell.angle_alpha   90.00
_cell.angle_beta   90.00
_cell.angle_gamma   90.00
#
_symmetry.space_group_name_H-M   'P 1'
#
loop_
_entity.id
_entity.type
_entity.pdbx_description
1 polymer ?
#
loop_
_entity_poly.entity_id
_entity_poly.type
_entity_poly.pdbx_seq_one_letter_code
_entity_poly.pdbx_strand_id
1 'polypeptide(L)'
;MASLTGPWLHLLVLLIVAIGTFLLHAPAAAGGGWNDDPTAGFEKVELSDGDFEVQSPYNVPESQRFQYRNGIRTFWVYKNDKPFNTATHTNPRSEVKVKSSGVWQFEGYGYVPSGTSGVSVMQIHDGKGQAHSTVLMLHVYDGVLRYYSGAAIEAGIYDRWFRLNVVHDVGASTVTVYVDGSRKFGASVIPSESFYFKFGVYMQHHDQSSCMESRWTNVTLYTKH
;
A
#
# COMPACT_ATOMS: atom_id res chain seq x y z
N MET A 1 -27.69 -78.68 14.84
CA MET A 1 -27.13 -77.73 15.84
C MET A 1 -27.81 -76.39 15.63
N ALA A 2 -28.28 -75.82 16.72
CA ALA A 2 -29.16 -74.65 16.78
C ALA A 2 -28.41 -73.31 16.70
N SER A 3 -29.16 -72.30 16.23
CA SER A 3 -29.15 -70.83 16.43
C SER A 3 -27.93 -70.08 16.99
N LEU A 4 -27.82 -68.81 16.53
CA LEU A 4 -27.71 -67.51 17.25
C LEU A 4 -26.77 -66.59 16.42
N THR A 5 -26.92 -65.29 16.16
CA THR A 5 -27.83 -64.16 16.45
C THR A 5 -27.31 -62.96 15.61
N GLY A 6 -28.17 -62.05 15.12
CA GLY A 6 -27.79 -60.86 14.32
C GLY A 6 -27.19 -59.69 15.14
N PRO A 7 -27.41 -58.42 14.72
CA PRO A 7 -26.80 -57.69 13.58
C PRO A 7 -25.94 -56.51 14.09
N TRP A 8 -26.07 -55.28 13.55
CA TRP A 8 -25.45 -53.98 13.94
C TRP A 8 -24.39 -53.41 12.97
N LEU A 9 -24.94 -52.81 11.92
CA LEU A 9 -24.60 -51.52 11.29
C LEU A 9 -23.40 -50.75 11.88
N HIS A 10 -22.40 -50.44 11.05
CA HIS A 10 -21.85 -49.08 10.94
C HIS A 10 -21.29 -48.88 9.52
N LEU A 11 -21.98 -48.04 8.77
CA LEU A 11 -21.62 -47.57 7.43
C LEU A 11 -20.57 -46.46 7.59
N LEU A 12 -19.33 -46.69 7.17
CA LEU A 12 -18.33 -45.63 7.01
C LEU A 12 -17.87 -45.62 5.55
N VAL A 13 -18.51 -44.78 4.73
CA VAL A 13 -18.07 -44.48 3.37
C VAL A 13 -16.93 -43.49 3.47
N LEU A 14 -15.70 -43.98 3.27
CA LEU A 14 -14.51 -43.17 3.04
C LEU A 14 -14.59 -42.60 1.61
N LEU A 15 -15.05 -41.36 1.47
CA LEU A 15 -14.90 -40.60 0.23
C LEU A 15 -13.53 -39.89 0.26
N ILE A 16 -12.57 -40.47 -0.43
CA ILE A 16 -11.29 -39.83 -0.75
C ILE A 16 -11.58 -38.72 -1.76
N VAL A 17 -11.61 -37.47 -1.30
CA VAL A 17 -11.57 -36.31 -2.20
C VAL A 17 -10.11 -36.03 -2.50
N ALA A 18 -9.67 -36.44 -3.69
CA ALA A 18 -8.41 -35.98 -4.28
C ALA A 18 -8.57 -34.49 -4.62
N ILE A 19 -8.06 -33.61 -3.76
CA ILE A 19 -7.88 -32.20 -4.10
C ILE A 19 -6.67 -32.14 -5.01
N GLY A 20 -6.92 -32.13 -6.32
CA GLY A 20 -5.91 -31.77 -7.31
C GLY A 20 -5.45 -30.35 -7.05
N THR A 21 -4.18 -30.18 -6.68
CA THR A 21 -3.50 -28.89 -6.66
C THR A 21 -3.39 -28.39 -8.10
N PHE A 22 -4.38 -27.61 -8.55
CA PHE A 22 -4.20 -26.75 -9.71
C PHE A 22 -3.20 -25.65 -9.32
N LEU A 23 -1.93 -25.94 -9.57
CA LEU A 23 -0.89 -24.94 -9.68
C LEU A 23 -1.23 -24.04 -10.87
N LEU A 24 -1.96 -22.95 -10.61
CA LEU A 24 -1.98 -21.80 -11.52
C LEU A 24 -0.60 -21.16 -11.46
N HIS A 25 0.35 -21.74 -12.20
CA HIS A 25 1.52 -21.01 -12.64
C HIS A 25 1.02 -19.92 -13.59
N ALA A 26 0.83 -18.72 -13.05
CA ALA A 26 0.79 -17.53 -13.89
C ALA A 26 2.10 -17.54 -14.69
N PRO A 27 2.07 -17.38 -16.03
CA PRO A 27 3.31 -17.20 -16.77
C PRO A 27 3.95 -15.93 -16.21
N ALA A 28 5.14 -16.07 -15.63
CA ALA A 28 6.02 -14.93 -15.46
C ALA A 28 6.22 -14.37 -16.87
N ALA A 29 5.66 -13.19 -17.13
CA ALA A 29 5.94 -12.46 -18.35
C ALA A 29 7.43 -12.09 -18.31
N ALA A 30 8.27 -12.97 -18.83
CA ALA A 30 9.57 -12.61 -19.35
C ALA A 30 9.30 -11.77 -20.62
N GLY A 31 9.31 -10.45 -20.46
CA GLY A 31 8.99 -9.52 -21.53
C GLY A 31 9.85 -8.27 -21.42
N GLY A 32 10.93 -8.27 -22.21
CA GLY A 32 11.55 -7.10 -22.86
C GLY A 32 11.81 -5.85 -22.01
N GLY A 33 13.08 -5.53 -21.82
CA GLY A 33 13.52 -4.20 -21.39
C GLY A 33 13.05 -3.13 -22.36
N TRP A 34 11.95 -2.49 -22.01
CA TRP A 34 11.63 -1.12 -22.38
C TRP A 34 11.68 -0.36 -21.07
N ASN A 35 12.50 0.69 -21.03
CA ASN A 35 12.43 1.66 -19.97
C ASN A 35 11.12 2.42 -20.21
N ASP A 36 10.01 1.80 -19.81
CA ASP A 36 8.67 2.40 -19.89
C ASP A 36 8.74 3.61 -18.98
N ASP A 37 8.91 4.80 -19.57
CA ASP A 37 8.81 6.04 -18.81
C ASP A 37 7.43 6.03 -18.15
N PRO A 38 7.36 5.91 -16.80
CA PRO A 38 6.08 5.75 -16.12
C PRO A 38 5.22 7.00 -16.28
N THR A 39 5.81 8.13 -16.68
CA THR A 39 5.14 9.41 -16.90
C THR A 39 4.75 9.65 -18.37
N ALA A 40 5.03 8.70 -19.27
CA ALA A 40 4.74 8.86 -20.69
C ALA A 40 3.24 9.09 -20.96
N GLY A 41 2.93 10.21 -21.63
CA GLY A 41 1.56 10.61 -21.94
C GLY A 41 0.77 11.14 -20.74
N PHE A 42 1.43 11.45 -19.62
CA PHE A 42 0.85 12.17 -18.50
C PHE A 42 1.32 13.62 -18.48
N GLU A 43 0.47 14.52 -17.98
CA GLU A 43 0.79 15.91 -17.73
C GLU A 43 0.94 16.15 -16.23
N LYS A 44 1.99 16.89 -15.85
CA LYS A 44 2.26 17.22 -14.45
C LYS A 44 1.17 18.17 -13.93
N VAL A 45 0.66 17.88 -12.74
CA VAL A 45 -0.25 18.77 -12.01
C VAL A 45 0.56 19.76 -11.20
N GLU A 46 0.22 21.04 -11.32
CA GLU A 46 0.75 22.10 -10.48
C GLU A 46 0.18 21.96 -9.06
N LEU A 47 1.07 21.75 -8.08
CA LEU A 47 0.72 21.60 -6.66
C LEU A 47 1.32 22.76 -5.88
N SER A 48 0.51 23.32 -4.98
CA SER A 48 0.92 24.32 -4.00
C SER A 48 1.15 23.67 -2.63
N ASP A 49 1.82 24.38 -1.71
CA ASP A 49 2.01 23.88 -0.34
C ASP A 49 0.67 23.60 0.38
N GLY A 50 -0.39 24.34 0.03
CA GLY A 50 -1.74 24.15 0.60
C GLY A 50 -2.44 22.85 0.17
N ASP A 51 -1.92 22.15 -0.84
CA ASP A 51 -2.45 20.88 -1.31
C ASP A 51 -1.95 19.69 -0.49
N PHE A 52 -0.93 19.88 0.35
CA PHE A 52 -0.35 18.85 1.21
C PHE A 52 -0.95 18.92 2.62
N GLU A 53 -2.07 18.23 2.85
CA GLU A 53 -2.71 18.21 4.17
C GLU A 53 -2.07 17.17 5.09
N VAL A 54 -1.38 17.62 6.14
CA VAL A 54 -0.77 16.73 7.13
C VAL A 54 -1.83 16.18 8.09
N GLN A 55 -1.77 14.88 8.33
CA GLN A 55 -2.49 14.17 9.38
C GLN A 55 -1.46 13.64 10.37
N SER A 56 -1.62 13.94 11.66
CA SER A 56 -0.73 13.51 12.74
C SER A 56 -1.55 13.10 13.97
N PRO A 57 -0.96 12.37 14.95
CA PRO A 57 -1.68 11.92 16.14
C PRO A 57 -2.31 13.09 16.90
N TYR A 58 -3.59 13.00 17.27
CA TYR A 58 -4.36 14.14 17.78
C TYR A 58 -3.88 14.68 19.13
N ASN A 59 -3.10 13.89 19.88
CA ASN A 59 -2.73 14.17 21.27
C ASN A 59 -1.29 14.68 21.44
N VAL A 60 -0.56 14.93 20.36
CA VAL A 60 0.78 15.51 20.37
C VAL A 60 0.90 16.60 19.31
N PRO A 61 1.79 17.59 19.48
CA PRO A 61 2.02 18.58 18.44
C PRO A 61 2.50 17.93 17.14
N GLU A 62 2.00 18.42 16.00
CA GLU A 62 2.39 17.92 14.67
C GLU A 62 3.90 17.95 14.46
N SER A 63 4.59 19.00 14.93
CA SER A 63 6.05 19.15 14.83
C SER A 63 6.84 18.06 15.56
N GLN A 64 6.21 17.26 16.43
CA GLN A 64 6.83 16.10 17.04
C GLN A 64 6.69 14.82 16.22
N ARG A 65 5.98 14.84 15.09
CA ARG A 65 5.72 13.66 14.23
C ARG A 65 5.94 13.95 12.74
N PHE A 66 5.99 15.21 12.36
CA PHE A 66 6.20 15.68 11.00
C PHE A 66 7.18 16.84 10.97
N GLN A 67 8.02 16.88 9.94
CA GLN A 67 8.86 18.01 9.62
C GLN A 67 8.93 18.20 8.10
N TYR A 68 8.84 19.45 7.64
CA TYR A 68 9.23 19.83 6.29
C TYR A 68 10.44 20.76 6.35
N ARG A 69 11.58 20.32 5.83
CA ARG A 69 12.83 21.08 5.82
C ARG A 69 13.63 20.79 4.57
N ASN A 70 14.10 21.85 3.90
CA ASN A 70 14.96 21.75 2.71
C ASN A 70 14.38 20.82 1.61
N GLY A 71 13.07 20.90 1.36
CA GLY A 71 12.40 20.07 0.35
C GLY A 71 12.16 18.61 0.76
N ILE A 72 12.47 18.23 1.99
CA ILE A 72 12.25 16.87 2.52
C ILE A 72 11.14 16.91 3.58
N ARG A 73 10.11 16.09 3.36
CA ARG A 73 9.06 15.78 4.33
C ARG A 73 9.46 14.53 5.10
N THR A 74 9.69 14.65 6.40
CA THR A 74 10.04 13.53 7.28
C THR A 74 8.85 13.27 8.20
N PHE A 75 8.45 12.02 8.28
CA PHE A 75 7.30 11.55 9.04
C PHE A 75 7.75 10.45 9.99
N TRP A 76 7.26 10.48 11.22
CA TRP A 76 7.47 9.37 12.14
C TRP A 76 6.28 9.18 13.06
N VAL A 77 6.03 7.94 13.44
CA VAL A 77 5.08 7.57 14.49
C VAL A 77 5.71 6.55 15.42
N TYR A 78 5.36 6.63 16.69
CA TYR A 78 5.69 5.62 17.68
C TYR A 78 4.53 4.64 17.82
N LYS A 79 4.84 3.38 18.14
CA LYS A 79 3.86 2.30 18.30
C LYS A 79 2.70 2.64 19.26
N ASN A 80 2.96 3.48 20.26
CA ASN A 80 1.98 3.86 21.28
C ASN A 80 1.31 5.23 21.03
N ASP A 81 1.55 5.85 19.88
CA ASP A 81 0.85 7.07 19.50
C ASP A 81 -0.66 6.83 19.39
N LYS A 82 -1.43 7.92 19.33
CA LYS A 82 -2.87 7.87 19.11
C LYS A 82 -3.22 8.01 17.63
N PRO A 83 -4.45 7.66 17.22
CA PRO A 83 -4.93 7.94 15.88
C PRO A 83 -4.86 9.44 15.55
N PHE A 84 -5.06 9.81 14.29
CA PHE A 84 -5.05 11.23 13.90
C PHE A 84 -6.32 12.01 14.30
N ASN A 85 -7.38 11.30 14.70
CA ASN A 85 -8.61 11.89 15.21
C ASN A 85 -9.24 10.98 16.26
N THR A 86 -10.27 11.48 16.95
CA THR A 86 -11.03 10.72 17.96
C THR A 86 -12.30 10.07 17.39
N ALA A 87 -12.67 10.38 16.15
CA ALA A 87 -13.89 9.91 15.51
C ALA A 87 -13.77 8.50 14.92
N THR A 88 -12.55 8.05 14.62
CA THR A 88 -12.26 6.76 13.97
C THR A 88 -11.32 5.91 14.82
N HIS A 89 -11.51 4.59 14.80
CA HIS A 89 -10.64 3.64 15.50
C HIS A 89 -9.44 3.19 14.63
N THR A 90 -8.85 4.12 13.87
CA THR A 90 -7.72 3.82 12.99
C THR A 90 -6.40 3.74 13.75
N ASN A 91 -5.39 3.08 13.19
CA ASN A 91 -4.05 3.10 13.79
C ASN A 91 -3.40 4.51 13.70
N PRO A 92 -2.35 4.79 14.48
CA PRO A 92 -1.59 6.03 14.40
C PRO A 92 -0.96 6.25 13.03
N ARG A 93 -0.86 7.52 12.63
CA ARG A 93 -0.26 7.95 11.36
C ARG A 93 0.38 9.32 11.50
N SER A 94 1.43 9.53 10.73
CA SER A 94 1.91 10.84 10.31
C SER A 94 2.05 10.79 8.79
N GLU A 95 1.13 11.41 8.08
CA GLU A 95 1.08 11.32 6.62
C GLU A 95 0.46 12.54 5.99
N VAL A 96 0.80 12.81 4.73
CA VAL A 96 0.10 13.79 3.91
C VAL A 96 -1.03 13.10 3.15
N LYS A 97 -2.20 13.75 3.15
CA LYS A 97 -3.24 13.59 2.12
C LYS A 97 -3.06 14.69 1.08
N VAL A 98 -2.88 14.32 -0.19
CA VAL A 98 -2.77 15.31 -1.27
C VAL A 98 -4.17 15.66 -1.78
N LYS A 99 -4.49 16.95 -1.81
CA LYS A 99 -5.70 17.48 -2.44
C LYS A 99 -5.50 17.50 -3.96
N SER A 100 -6.28 16.71 -4.68
CA SER A 100 -6.25 16.71 -6.14
C SER A 100 -7.56 16.22 -6.75
N SER A 101 -7.87 16.67 -7.96
CA SER A 101 -8.96 16.17 -8.80
C SER A 101 -8.41 15.68 -10.14
N GLY A 102 -8.99 14.60 -10.68
CA GLY A 102 -8.61 14.08 -12.00
C GLY A 102 -7.15 13.63 -12.12
N VAL A 103 -6.47 13.33 -11.02
CA VAL A 103 -5.09 12.82 -11.03
C VAL A 103 -5.10 11.32 -11.17
N TRP A 104 -4.18 10.78 -11.96
CA TRP A 104 -4.09 9.36 -12.28
C TRP A 104 -2.78 8.73 -11.81
N GLN A 105 -1.79 9.55 -11.45
CA GLN A 105 -0.46 9.06 -11.06
C GLN A 105 0.13 9.87 -9.91
N PHE A 106 0.75 9.15 -8.98
CA PHE A 106 1.68 9.68 -7.99
C PHE A 106 3.12 9.39 -8.40
N GLU A 107 4.00 10.37 -8.25
CA GLU A 107 5.45 10.21 -8.23
C GLU A 107 6.04 10.81 -6.95
N GLY A 108 7.07 10.17 -6.40
CA GLY A 108 7.91 10.77 -5.39
C GLY A 108 9.17 9.97 -5.12
N TYR A 109 10.15 10.59 -4.48
CA TYR A 109 11.34 9.90 -4.00
C TYR A 109 11.15 9.58 -2.53
N GLY A 110 11.07 8.29 -2.20
CA GLY A 110 10.91 7.79 -0.84
C GLY A 110 12.23 7.33 -0.25
N TYR A 111 12.39 7.50 1.06
CA TYR A 111 13.47 6.92 1.86
C TYR A 111 12.86 6.33 3.12
N VAL A 112 13.22 5.09 3.46
CA VAL A 112 12.77 4.42 4.68
C VAL A 112 14.01 4.02 5.47
N PRO A 113 14.21 4.54 6.69
CA PRO A 113 15.33 4.11 7.53
C PRO A 113 15.19 2.65 7.94
N SER A 114 16.32 1.93 8.02
CA SER A 114 16.33 0.60 8.63
C SER A 114 15.75 0.61 10.04
N GLY A 115 15.10 -0.49 10.40
CA GLY A 115 14.33 -0.59 11.65
C GLY A 115 12.89 -0.08 11.55
N THR A 116 12.42 0.39 10.39
CA THR A 116 11.00 0.72 10.14
C THR A 116 10.24 -0.46 9.53
N SER A 117 9.34 -1.09 10.28
CA SER A 117 8.51 -2.22 9.83
C SER A 117 7.07 -2.09 10.34
N GLY A 118 6.13 -2.76 9.67
CA GLY A 118 4.72 -2.77 10.07
C GLY A 118 4.00 -1.47 9.73
N VAL A 119 4.34 -0.85 8.60
CA VAL A 119 3.88 0.49 8.23
C VAL A 119 3.47 0.56 6.76
N SER A 120 2.45 1.35 6.43
CA SER A 120 2.15 1.76 5.06
C SER A 120 2.81 3.10 4.77
N VAL A 121 3.55 3.19 3.66
CA VAL A 121 4.29 4.41 3.29
C VAL A 121 3.64 5.22 2.17
N MET A 122 2.76 4.59 1.39
CA MET A 122 2.00 5.22 0.32
C MET A 122 0.64 4.53 0.17
N GLN A 123 -0.41 5.30 -0.08
CA GLN A 123 -1.78 4.80 -0.23
C GLN A 123 -2.52 5.52 -1.35
N ILE A 124 -3.52 4.82 -1.89
CA ILE A 124 -4.61 5.39 -2.66
C ILE A 124 -5.91 5.08 -1.92
N HIS A 125 -6.67 6.12 -1.60
CA HIS A 125 -7.90 6.02 -0.85
C HIS A 125 -9.08 6.49 -1.68
N ASP A 126 -10.19 5.77 -1.61
CA ASP A 126 -11.47 6.15 -2.18
C ASP A 126 -12.03 7.40 -1.46
N GLY A 127 -12.53 8.35 -2.26
CA GLY A 127 -13.04 9.64 -1.79
C GLY A 127 -14.45 9.59 -1.20
N LYS A 128 -15.23 8.53 -1.46
CA LYS A 128 -16.63 8.36 -1.02
C LYS A 128 -16.75 7.73 0.37
N GLY A 129 -15.65 7.32 1.00
CA GLY A 129 -15.60 7.04 2.45
C GLY A 129 -16.37 5.80 2.93
N GLN A 130 -16.62 4.81 2.08
CA GLN A 130 -17.27 3.55 2.49
C GLN A 130 -16.34 2.64 3.31
N ALA A 131 -16.89 1.69 4.06
CA ALA A 131 -16.11 0.67 4.76
C ALA A 131 -15.21 -0.09 3.75
N HIS A 132 -13.90 -0.13 4.00
CA HIS A 132 -12.84 -0.59 3.07
C HIS A 132 -12.43 0.42 1.96
N SER A 133 -12.33 1.71 2.29
CA SER A 133 -11.98 2.82 1.37
C SER A 133 -10.54 2.85 0.82
N THR A 134 -9.76 1.77 0.81
CA THR A 134 -8.40 1.79 0.22
C THR A 134 -8.38 1.07 -1.12
N VAL A 135 -7.94 1.76 -2.17
CA VAL A 135 -7.66 1.18 -3.49
C VAL A 135 -6.32 0.44 -3.47
N LEU A 136 -5.33 1.01 -2.79
CA LEU A 136 -3.99 0.43 -2.64
C LEU A 136 -3.32 0.94 -1.35
N MET A 137 -2.54 0.08 -0.71
CA MET A 137 -1.57 0.45 0.31
C MET A 137 -0.23 -0.24 0.04
N LEU A 138 0.87 0.51 0.12
CA LEU A 138 2.22 -0.05 0.02
C LEU A 138 2.80 -0.18 1.42
N HIS A 139 2.89 -1.42 1.91
CA HIS A 139 3.44 -1.71 3.22
C HIS A 139 4.94 -1.93 3.16
N VAL A 140 5.62 -1.67 4.27
CA VAL A 140 7.02 -2.04 4.49
C VAL A 140 7.07 -3.04 5.64
N TYR A 141 7.66 -4.19 5.35
CA TYR A 141 7.96 -5.23 6.33
C TYR A 141 9.40 -5.68 6.10
N ASP A 142 10.25 -5.51 7.11
CA ASP A 142 11.65 -5.94 7.10
C ASP A 142 12.41 -5.58 5.80
N GLY A 143 12.31 -4.32 5.38
CA GLY A 143 13.03 -3.78 4.23
C GLY A 143 12.43 -4.13 2.88
N VAL A 144 11.27 -4.79 2.88
CA VAL A 144 10.53 -5.16 1.67
C VAL A 144 9.29 -4.30 1.53
N LEU A 145 9.17 -3.60 0.39
CA LEU A 145 7.96 -2.94 -0.06
C LEU A 145 6.97 -4.00 -0.58
N ARG A 146 5.72 -3.95 -0.14
CA ARG A 146 4.70 -4.97 -0.45
C ARG A 146 3.37 -4.31 -0.82
N TYR A 147 2.58 -5.01 -1.63
CA TYR A 147 1.17 -4.69 -1.84
C TYR A 147 0.36 -5.23 -0.65
N TYR A 148 -0.13 -4.33 0.21
CA TYR A 148 -0.65 -4.68 1.54
C TYR A 148 0.31 -5.64 2.27
N SER A 149 -0.21 -6.66 2.97
CA SER A 149 0.58 -7.74 3.56
C SER A 149 0.88 -8.90 2.59
N GLY A 150 0.64 -8.70 1.30
CA GLY A 150 0.73 -9.74 0.27
C GLY A 150 2.03 -9.73 -0.53
N ALA A 151 1.89 -9.58 -1.85
CA ALA A 151 2.99 -9.69 -2.80
C ALA A 151 4.14 -8.73 -2.49
N ALA A 152 5.37 -9.23 -2.54
CA ALA A 152 6.56 -8.40 -2.49
C ALA A 152 6.71 -7.63 -3.82
N ILE A 153 6.99 -6.34 -3.73
CA ILE A 153 7.17 -5.42 -4.86
C ILE A 153 8.65 -5.14 -5.06
N GLU A 154 9.35 -4.77 -3.99
CA GLU A 154 10.78 -4.46 -4.04
C GLU A 154 11.42 -4.77 -2.68
N ALA A 155 12.54 -5.50 -2.69
CA ALA A 155 13.33 -5.77 -1.49
C ALA A 155 14.49 -4.77 -1.34
N GLY A 156 15.01 -4.60 -0.13
CA GLY A 156 16.20 -3.77 0.11
C GLY A 156 15.93 -2.28 -0.12
N ILE A 157 14.77 -1.78 0.29
CA ILE A 157 14.42 -0.35 0.16
C ILE A 157 14.97 0.51 1.29
N TYR A 158 15.57 -0.10 2.32
CA TYR A 158 16.10 0.65 3.44
C TYR A 158 17.32 1.49 3.09
N ASP A 159 17.44 2.61 3.80
CA ASP A 159 18.61 3.48 3.80
C ASP A 159 19.09 3.97 2.43
N ARG A 160 18.15 4.03 1.48
CA ARG A 160 18.35 4.59 0.16
C ARG A 160 17.12 5.39 -0.27
N TRP A 161 17.35 6.36 -1.14
CA TRP A 161 16.26 6.96 -1.90
C TRP A 161 15.85 6.01 -3.03
N PHE A 162 14.56 5.90 -3.28
CA PHE A 162 13.98 5.21 -4.44
C PHE A 162 12.91 6.07 -5.08
N ARG A 163 12.87 6.11 -6.42
CA ARG A 163 11.77 6.75 -7.16
C ARG A 163 10.59 5.79 -7.17
N LEU A 164 9.45 6.23 -6.67
CA LEU A 164 8.20 5.49 -6.71
C LEU A 164 7.24 6.19 -7.67
N ASN A 165 6.69 5.43 -8.62
CA ASN A 165 5.51 5.84 -9.37
C ASN A 165 4.38 4.85 -9.10
N VAL A 166 3.18 5.36 -8.85
CA VAL A 166 1.96 4.55 -8.76
C VAL A 166 0.91 5.15 -9.67
N VAL A 167 0.53 4.38 -10.68
CA VAL A 167 -0.53 4.73 -11.64
C VAL A 167 -1.81 4.04 -11.21
N HIS A 168 -2.90 4.80 -11.10
CA HIS A 168 -4.25 4.29 -10.95
C HIS A 168 -5.01 4.56 -12.24
N ASP A 169 -5.23 3.50 -13.03
CA ASP A 169 -6.09 3.54 -14.20
C ASP A 169 -7.54 3.27 -13.76
N VAL A 170 -8.30 4.35 -13.56
CA VAL A 170 -9.71 4.29 -13.18
C VAL A 170 -10.55 3.55 -14.22
N GLY A 171 -10.29 3.77 -15.51
CA GLY A 171 -11.07 3.19 -16.60
C GLY A 171 -10.90 1.68 -16.67
N ALA A 172 -9.67 1.19 -16.51
CA ALA A 172 -9.38 -0.24 -16.42
C ALA A 172 -9.59 -0.82 -15.00
N SER A 173 -9.80 0.02 -13.99
CA SER A 173 -9.81 -0.36 -12.57
C SER A 173 -8.56 -1.16 -12.19
N THR A 174 -7.38 -0.61 -12.51
CA THR A 174 -6.09 -1.24 -12.18
C THR A 174 -5.12 -0.25 -11.53
N VAL A 175 -4.17 -0.79 -10.79
CA VAL A 175 -3.00 -0.06 -10.31
C VAL A 175 -1.72 -0.69 -10.86
N THR A 176 -0.74 0.14 -11.16
CA THR A 176 0.62 -0.30 -11.52
C THR A 176 1.64 0.45 -10.67
N VAL A 177 2.62 -0.28 -10.12
CA VAL A 177 3.68 0.26 -9.28
C VAL A 177 5.02 0.10 -9.99
N TYR A 178 5.76 1.20 -10.07
CA TYR A 178 7.12 1.25 -10.58
C TYR A 178 8.06 1.68 -9.46
N VAL A 179 9.22 1.04 -9.39
CA VAL A 179 10.33 1.44 -8.51
C VAL A 179 11.56 1.65 -9.36
N ASP A 180 12.20 2.82 -9.20
CA ASP A 180 13.40 3.23 -9.94
C ASP A 180 13.22 3.11 -11.46
N GLY A 181 12.03 3.50 -11.95
CA GLY A 181 11.64 3.48 -13.36
C GLY A 181 11.23 2.10 -13.90
N SER A 182 11.43 1.03 -13.13
CA SER A 182 11.06 -0.33 -13.56
C SER A 182 9.68 -0.73 -13.05
N ARG A 183 8.83 -1.31 -13.91
CA ARG A 183 7.54 -1.87 -13.50
C ARG A 183 7.75 -3.06 -12.57
N LYS A 184 7.24 -2.99 -11.34
CA LYS A 184 7.42 -4.04 -10.31
C LYS A 184 6.15 -4.82 -10.03
N PHE A 185 4.99 -4.18 -10.14
CA PHE A 185 3.72 -4.79 -9.75
C PHE A 185 2.55 -4.20 -10.53
N GLY A 186 1.49 -4.98 -10.71
CA GLY A 186 0.20 -4.50 -11.18
C GLY A 186 -0.93 -5.41 -10.70
N ALA A 187 -2.09 -4.82 -10.44
CA ALA A 187 -3.28 -5.54 -9.96
C ALA A 187 -4.57 -4.84 -10.39
N SER A 188 -5.64 -5.62 -10.54
CA SER A 188 -7.00 -5.08 -10.56
C SER A 188 -7.39 -4.58 -9.17
N VAL A 189 -8.16 -3.50 -9.13
CA VAL A 189 -8.65 -2.87 -7.91
C VAL A 189 -10.16 -2.66 -7.99
N ILE A 190 -10.79 -2.41 -6.85
CA ILE A 190 -12.19 -2.02 -6.80
C ILE A 190 -12.34 -0.68 -7.56
N PRO A 191 -13.29 -0.56 -8.50
CA PRO A 191 -13.51 0.68 -9.24
C PRO A 191 -13.72 1.87 -8.30
N SER A 192 -12.97 2.94 -8.51
CA SER A 192 -13.05 4.15 -7.71
C SER A 192 -12.87 5.39 -8.60
N GLU A 193 -13.99 6.09 -8.84
CA GLU A 193 -14.02 7.30 -9.69
C GLU A 193 -13.54 8.55 -8.94
N SER A 194 -13.49 8.50 -7.62
CA SER A 194 -13.01 9.57 -6.77
C SER A 194 -12.04 9.00 -5.77
N PHE A 195 -10.81 9.50 -5.78
CA PHE A 195 -9.75 9.02 -4.91
C PHE A 195 -8.74 10.12 -4.64
N TYR A 196 -7.88 9.88 -3.66
CA TYR A 196 -6.77 10.74 -3.33
C TYR A 196 -5.55 9.92 -2.90
N PHE A 197 -4.38 10.51 -3.08
CA PHE A 197 -3.11 9.91 -2.69
C PHE A 197 -2.75 10.30 -1.27
N LYS A 198 -2.10 9.37 -0.57
CA LYS A 198 -1.46 9.64 0.72
C LYS A 198 -0.05 9.09 0.73
N PHE A 199 0.85 9.75 1.46
CA PHE A 199 2.21 9.28 1.67
C PHE A 199 2.74 9.75 3.03
N GLY A 200 3.62 8.94 3.64
CA GLY A 200 4.14 9.19 4.98
C GLY A 200 4.33 7.88 5.74
N VAL A 201 3.83 7.80 6.96
CA VAL A 201 3.80 6.57 7.76
C VAL A 201 2.41 6.36 8.36
N TYR A 202 1.80 5.21 8.07
CA TYR A 202 0.56 4.76 8.70
C TYR A 202 0.77 3.36 9.28
N MET A 203 0.72 3.23 10.61
CA MET A 203 0.98 1.98 11.31
C MET A 203 -0.02 0.89 10.92
N GLN A 204 0.48 -0.31 10.61
CA GLN A 204 -0.30 -1.50 10.25
C GLN A 204 -0.37 -2.47 11.42
N HIS A 205 -1.10 -3.58 11.28
CA HIS A 205 -1.50 -4.42 12.42
C HIS A 205 -0.43 -5.40 12.94
N HIS A 206 0.63 -5.67 12.17
CA HIS A 206 1.63 -6.69 12.50
C HIS A 206 3.04 -6.12 12.33
N ASP A 207 4.01 -6.73 13.03
CA ASP A 207 5.45 -6.48 12.89
C ASP A 207 5.86 -5.00 13.00
N GLN A 208 5.15 -4.27 13.86
CA GLN A 208 5.34 -2.85 14.11
C GLN A 208 6.62 -2.58 14.89
N SER A 209 7.48 -1.75 14.31
CA SER A 209 8.62 -1.19 15.01
C SER A 209 8.20 -0.22 16.12
N SER A 210 9.11 0.03 17.07
CA SER A 210 8.87 1.02 18.15
C SER A 210 8.71 2.43 17.60
N CYS A 211 9.48 2.77 16.57
CA CYS A 211 9.40 3.97 15.75
C CYS A 211 9.33 3.54 14.27
N MET A 212 8.41 4.13 13.51
CA MET A 212 8.29 3.94 12.06
C MET A 212 8.48 5.29 11.39
N GLU A 213 9.43 5.37 10.46
CA GLU A 213 9.81 6.62 9.80
C GLU A 213 9.80 6.46 8.27
N SER A 214 9.37 7.50 7.57
CA SER A 214 9.65 7.64 6.15
C SER A 214 9.96 9.10 5.80
N ARG A 215 10.70 9.29 4.71
CA ARG A 215 11.05 10.61 4.18
C ARG A 215 10.69 10.67 2.72
N TRP A 216 10.20 11.83 2.29
CA TRP A 216 9.72 12.04 0.93
C TRP A 216 10.20 13.38 0.38
N THR A 217 10.64 13.38 -0.88
CA THR A 217 11.00 14.59 -1.62
C THR A 217 10.49 14.50 -3.06
N ASN A 218 10.41 15.67 -3.73
CA ASN A 218 9.98 15.81 -5.12
C ASN A 218 8.66 15.09 -5.44
N VAL A 219 7.69 15.15 -4.51
CA VAL A 219 6.37 14.56 -4.72
C VAL A 219 5.61 15.36 -5.77
N THR A 220 5.13 14.68 -6.80
CA THR A 220 4.39 15.23 -7.92
C THR A 220 3.19 14.33 -8.23
N LEU A 221 2.12 14.93 -8.71
CA LEU A 221 0.96 14.24 -9.24
C LEU A 221 0.83 14.49 -10.74
N TYR A 222 0.28 13.53 -11.48
CA TYR A 222 0.05 13.68 -12.91
C TYR A 222 -1.36 13.30 -13.33
N THR A 223 -1.86 13.98 -14.35
CA THR A 223 -3.14 13.72 -14.99
C THR A 223 -2.96 13.21 -16.41
N LYS A 224 -4.03 12.66 -16.99
CA LYS A 224 -4.10 12.24 -18.38
C LYS A 224 -5.44 12.69 -18.94
N HIS A 225 -5.40 13.31 -20.12
CA HIS A 225 -6.56 13.81 -20.86
C HIS A 225 -7.04 12.80 -21.91
#